data_AF-A0A2R6IJ97-F1
#
_entry.id   AF-A0A2R6IJ97-F1
#
_cell.length_a   1.000
_cell.length_b   1.000
_cell.length_c   1.000
_cell.angle_alpha   90.00
_cell.angle_beta   90.00
_cell.angle_gamma   90.00
#
_symmetry.space_group_name_H-M   'P 1'
#
loop_
_entity.id
_entity.type
_entity.pdbx_description
1 polymer ?
#
loop_
_entity_poly.entity_id
_entity_poly.type
_entity_poly.pdbx_seq_one_letter_code
_entity_poly.pdbx_strand_id
1 'polypeptide(L)'
;LDIEDFNRIGHRTPQICDLRPSGGFVMTDLHRNGGIPVVLRRLLDAGLIEGDVMTVTGNTMAENLESLDLSDPDESVVRPIDDPVYEHGAIVILTGSLAPNGTGGLRATAARREVWSTISR
;
A
#
# COMPACT_ATOMS: atom_id res chain seq x y z
N LEU A 1 -11.95 -1.91 14.26
CA LEU A 1 -11.18 -2.28 13.06
C LEU A 1 -11.37 -3.76 12.92
N ASP A 2 -12.20 -4.16 11.98
CA ASP A 2 -12.57 -5.55 11.77
C ASP A 2 -11.68 -6.15 10.67
N ILE A 3 -11.63 -7.47 10.58
CA ILE A 3 -10.72 -8.14 9.64
C ILE A 3 -11.12 -7.83 8.18
N GLU A 4 -12.40 -7.56 7.96
CA GLU A 4 -13.00 -7.14 6.69
C GLU A 4 -12.54 -5.75 6.25
N ASP A 5 -12.16 -4.87 7.19
CA ASP A 5 -11.64 -3.54 6.86
C ASP A 5 -10.34 -3.64 6.06
N PHE A 6 -9.50 -4.65 6.34
CA PHE A 6 -8.26 -4.88 5.62
C PHE A 6 -8.51 -5.25 4.15
N ASN A 7 -9.50 -6.09 3.88
CA ASN A 7 -9.89 -6.41 2.50
C ASN A 7 -10.47 -5.18 1.81
N ARG A 8 -11.38 -4.46 2.47
CA ARG A 8 -12.02 -3.26 1.90
C ARG A 8 -11.00 -2.19 1.50
N ILE A 9 -10.01 -1.92 2.36
CA ILE A 9 -8.94 -0.96 2.07
C ILE A 9 -7.96 -1.55 1.05
N GLY A 10 -7.53 -2.81 1.23
CA GLY A 10 -6.60 -3.48 0.34
C GLY A 10 -7.07 -3.56 -1.11
N HIS A 11 -8.36 -3.74 -1.37
CA HIS A 11 -8.90 -3.74 -2.73
C HIS A 11 -8.83 -2.39 -3.44
N ARG A 12 -8.87 -1.28 -2.68
CA ARG A 12 -8.88 0.08 -3.22
C ARG A 12 -7.48 0.69 -3.30
N THR A 13 -6.53 0.19 -2.50
CA THR A 13 -5.18 0.74 -2.40
C THR A 13 -4.19 -0.09 -3.24
N PRO A 14 -3.66 0.45 -4.36
CA PRO A 14 -2.68 -0.25 -5.16
C PRO A 14 -1.31 -0.28 -4.48
N GLN A 15 -0.51 -1.29 -4.81
CA GLN A 15 0.88 -1.36 -4.37
C GLN A 15 1.76 -0.55 -5.34
N ILE A 16 2.20 0.64 -4.91
CA ILE A 16 3.05 1.52 -5.72
C ILE A 16 4.56 1.39 -5.46
N CYS A 17 4.97 0.79 -4.34
CA CYS A 17 6.38 0.65 -4.00
C CYS A 17 6.92 -0.73 -4.42
N ASP A 18 8.01 -0.73 -5.20
CA ASP A 18 8.68 -1.96 -5.65
C ASP A 18 9.79 -2.39 -4.67
N LEU A 19 9.40 -2.89 -3.50
CA LEU A 19 10.34 -3.31 -2.47
C LEU A 19 10.42 -4.82 -2.32
N ARG A 20 11.62 -5.30 -1.99
CA ARG A 20 11.86 -6.69 -1.54
C ARG A 20 10.94 -7.03 -0.36
N PRO A 21 10.44 -8.27 -0.27
CA PRO A 21 10.89 -9.49 -0.96
C PRO A 21 10.28 -9.76 -2.35
N SER A 22 9.25 -9.01 -2.77
CA SER A 22 8.59 -9.22 -4.08
C SER A 22 9.15 -8.32 -5.19
N GLY A 23 9.86 -7.25 -4.82
CA GLY A 23 10.41 -6.25 -5.73
C GLY A 23 11.93 -6.22 -5.85
N GLY A 24 12.44 -5.28 -6.65
CA GLY A 24 13.88 -5.13 -6.91
C GLY A 24 14.65 -4.39 -5.80
N PHE A 25 14.02 -3.40 -5.17
CA PHE A 25 14.68 -2.39 -4.34
C PHE A 25 14.59 -2.66 -2.84
N VAL A 26 15.43 -1.97 -2.05
CA VAL A 26 15.41 -2.06 -0.57
C VAL A 26 14.93 -0.76 0.06
N MET A 27 14.63 -0.80 1.36
CA MET A 27 14.14 0.36 2.12
C MET A 27 15.10 1.57 2.06
N THR A 28 16.40 1.32 1.95
CA THR A 28 17.41 2.38 1.78
C THR A 28 17.23 3.12 0.45
N ASP A 29 16.84 2.43 -0.61
CA ASP A 29 16.59 3.06 -1.91
C ASP A 29 15.32 3.90 -1.86
N LEU A 30 14.26 3.42 -1.18
CA LEU A 30 13.08 4.24 -0.92
C LEU A 30 13.43 5.50 -0.11
N HIS A 31 14.24 5.36 0.95
CA HIS A 31 14.65 6.49 1.78
C HIS A 31 15.42 7.55 0.98
N ARG A 32 16.28 7.14 0.05
CA ARG A 32 17.00 8.05 -0.85
C ARG A 32 16.08 8.77 -1.84
N ASN A 33 14.94 8.15 -2.19
CA ASN A 33 13.92 8.70 -3.08
C ASN A 33 12.81 9.46 -2.32
N GLY A 34 13.13 10.06 -1.18
CA GLY A 34 12.18 10.85 -0.37
C GLY A 34 11.36 10.03 0.64
N GLY A 35 11.56 8.71 0.70
CA GLY A 35 11.06 7.88 1.79
C GLY A 35 9.54 7.68 1.80
N ILE A 36 9.02 7.39 2.99
CA ILE A 36 7.58 7.20 3.23
C ILE A 36 6.73 8.45 2.92
N PRO A 37 7.18 9.69 3.19
CA PRO A 37 6.40 10.88 2.86
C PRO A 37 5.98 10.97 1.38
N VAL A 38 6.84 10.55 0.45
CA VAL A 38 6.51 10.55 -0.98
C VAL A 38 5.41 9.55 -1.31
N VAL A 39 5.42 8.38 -0.66
CA VAL A 39 4.37 7.37 -0.80
C VAL A 39 3.05 7.91 -0.26
N LEU A 40 3.08 8.55 0.91
CA LEU A 40 1.89 9.15 1.51
C LEU A 40 1.33 10.29 0.64
N ARG A 41 2.18 11.13 0.06
CA ARG A 41 1.76 12.18 -0.87
C ARG A 41 1.00 11.59 -2.07
N ARG A 42 1.53 10.56 -2.72
CA ARG A 42 0.84 9.90 -3.85
C ARG A 42 -0.49 9.27 -3.46
N LEU A 43 -0.58 8.69 -2.27
CA LEU A 43 -1.83 8.14 -1.77
C LEU A 43 -2.83 9.24 -1.39
N LEU A 44 -2.35 10.40 -0.91
CA LEU A 44 -3.19 11.56 -0.60
C LEU A 44 -3.74 12.19 -1.88
N ASP A 45 -2.89 12.38 -2.89
CA ASP A 45 -3.26 12.93 -4.20
C ASP A 45 -4.31 12.04 -4.90
N ALA A 46 -4.23 10.73 -4.69
CA ALA A 46 -5.21 9.75 -5.19
C ALA A 46 -6.49 9.66 -4.35
N GLY A 47 -6.59 10.40 -3.23
CA GLY A 47 -7.74 10.35 -2.32
C GLY A 47 -7.90 9.00 -1.60
N LEU A 48 -6.80 8.26 -1.42
CA LEU A 48 -6.77 6.95 -0.74
C LEU A 48 -6.48 7.07 0.75
N ILE A 49 -6.00 8.23 1.20
CA ILE A 49 -5.80 8.55 2.62
C ILE A 49 -6.48 9.88 2.96
N GLU A 50 -6.97 9.96 4.18
CA GLU A 50 -7.58 11.17 4.73
C GLU A 50 -6.47 12.13 5.20
N GLY A 51 -6.40 13.33 4.62
CA GLY A 51 -5.35 14.32 4.89
C GLY A 51 -5.57 15.15 6.15
N ASP A 52 -6.81 15.21 6.65
CA ASP A 52 -7.24 15.99 7.81
C ASP A 52 -6.91 15.31 9.16
N VAL A 53 -6.31 14.12 9.12
CA VAL A 53 -5.94 13.37 10.33
C VAL A 53 -4.82 14.08 11.08
N MET A 54 -5.03 14.27 12.38
CA MET A 54 -4.05 14.89 13.27
C MET A 54 -2.86 13.95 13.49
N THR A 55 -1.66 14.51 13.41
CA THR A 55 -0.41 13.78 13.64
C THR A 55 0.25 14.22 14.95
N VAL A 56 1.31 13.52 15.37
CA VAL A 56 2.05 13.83 16.61
C VAL A 56 2.76 15.18 16.59
N THR A 57 2.92 15.81 15.42
CA THR A 57 3.50 17.16 15.29
C THR A 57 2.50 18.26 15.65
N GLY A 58 1.22 17.93 15.84
CA GLY A 58 0.14 18.90 16.06
C GLY A 58 -0.47 19.45 14.77
N ASN A 59 0.10 19.11 13.61
CA ASN A 59 -0.46 19.44 12.29
C ASN A 59 -1.20 18.25 11.70
N THR A 60 -2.04 18.52 10.71
CA THR A 60 -2.69 17.49 9.89
C THR A 60 -1.67 16.77 9.00
N MET A 61 -2.03 15.59 8.50
CA MET A 61 -1.16 14.83 7.60
C MET A 61 -0.88 15.61 6.31
N ALA A 62 -1.89 16.30 5.75
CA ALA A 62 -1.73 17.14 4.56
C ALA A 62 -0.73 18.28 4.80
N GLU A 63 -0.89 19.03 5.89
CA GLU A 63 0.02 20.14 6.24
C GLU A 63 1.46 19.66 6.44
N ASN A 64 1.66 18.50 7.08
CA ASN A 64 3.01 17.94 7.22
C ASN A 64 3.61 17.58 5.87
N LEU A 65 2.84 17.00 4.94
CA LEU A 65 3.35 16.62 3.62
C LEU A 65 3.65 17.85 2.76
N GLU A 66 2.84 18.90 2.85
CA GLU A 66 3.09 20.19 2.18
C GLU A 66 4.32 20.91 2.74
N SER A 67 4.62 20.74 4.03
CA SER A 67 5.80 21.35 4.66
C SER A 67 7.12 20.71 4.25
N LEU A 68 7.08 19.51 3.66
CA LEU A 68 8.27 18.76 3.25
C LEU A 68 8.63 19.08 1.80
N ASP A 69 9.90 19.43 1.57
CA ASP A 69 10.46 19.56 0.21
C ASP A 69 10.70 18.16 -0.37
N LEU A 70 9.63 17.56 -0.90
CA LEU A 70 9.64 16.22 -1.47
C LEU A 70 9.91 16.31 -2.97
N SER A 71 11.13 15.95 -3.37
CA SER A 71 11.48 15.70 -4.77
C SER A 71 10.66 14.55 -5.34
N ASP A 72 10.41 14.59 -6.65
CA ASP A 72 9.79 13.45 -7.32
C ASP A 72 10.69 12.21 -7.20
N PRO A 73 10.13 11.07 -6.76
CA PRO A 73 10.90 9.85 -6.60
C PRO A 73 11.23 9.27 -7.98
N ASP A 74 12.26 8.44 -8.02
CA ASP A 74 12.45 7.53 -9.14
C ASP A 74 11.19 6.64 -9.32
N GLU A 75 10.57 6.74 -10.50
CA GLU A 75 9.35 6.00 -10.85
C GLU A 75 9.55 4.48 -10.86
N SER A 76 10.80 4.00 -10.92
CA SER A 76 11.11 2.57 -10.75
C SER A 76 10.96 2.10 -9.30
N VAL A 77 11.21 2.98 -8.31
CA VAL A 77 11.12 2.66 -6.88
C VAL A 77 9.72 2.93 -6.34
N VAL A 78 9.16 4.09 -6.69
CA VAL A 78 7.79 4.50 -6.35
C VAL A 78 7.05 4.76 -7.64
N ARG A 79 6.21 3.81 -8.05
CA ARG A 79 5.43 3.87 -9.28
C ARG A 79 4.23 4.82 -9.17
N PRO A 80 3.76 5.42 -10.28
CA PRO A 80 2.52 6.20 -10.27
C PRO A 80 1.32 5.31 -9.94
N ILE A 81 0.22 5.92 -9.51
CA ILE A 81 -1.01 5.21 -9.12
C ILE A 81 -1.65 4.53 -10.34
N ASP A 82 -1.47 5.10 -11.54
CA ASP A 82 -2.00 4.58 -12.81
C ASP A 82 -1.20 3.41 -13.39
N ASP A 83 0.06 3.21 -12.96
CA ASP A 83 0.90 2.06 -13.34
C ASP A 83 1.52 1.41 -12.09
N PRO A 84 0.71 0.82 -11.19
CA PRO A 84 1.21 0.29 -9.93
C PRO A 84 1.94 -1.04 -10.14
N VAL A 85 2.74 -1.46 -9.14
CA VAL A 85 3.34 -2.81 -9.12
C VAL A 85 2.24 -3.88 -9.10
N TYR A 86 1.20 -3.65 -8.31
CA TYR A 86 0.00 -4.46 -8.25
C TYR A 86 -1.23 -3.55 -8.05
N GLU A 87 -2.32 -3.86 -8.76
CA GLU A 87 -3.58 -3.10 -8.70
C GLU A 87 -4.29 -3.20 -7.33
N HIS A 88 -3.92 -4.18 -6.52
CA HIS A 88 -4.48 -4.41 -5.19
C HIS A 88 -3.39 -4.51 -4.13
N GLY A 89 -3.78 -4.25 -2.89
CA GLY A 89 -2.93 -4.33 -1.71
C GLY A 89 -2.36 -5.73 -1.51
N ALA A 90 -1.18 -5.77 -0.88
CA ALA A 90 -0.45 -7.01 -0.71
C ALA A 90 -1.10 -7.98 0.28
N ILE A 91 -1.94 -7.51 1.21
CA ILE A 91 -2.57 -8.31 2.26
C ILE A 91 -4.02 -8.59 1.88
N VAL A 92 -4.39 -9.87 1.91
CA VAL A 92 -5.76 -10.34 1.69
C VAL A 92 -6.12 -11.30 2.80
N ILE A 93 -7.29 -11.09 3.38
CA ILE A 93 -7.90 -11.96 4.38
C ILE A 93 -8.79 -12.96 3.66
N LEU A 94 -8.47 -14.24 3.80
CA LEU A 94 -9.27 -15.31 3.24
C LEU A 94 -10.39 -15.71 4.20
N THR A 95 -11.61 -15.78 3.67
CA THR A 95 -12.82 -16.25 4.36
C THR A 95 -13.42 -17.43 3.60
N GLY A 96 -13.95 -18.43 4.30
CA GLY A 96 -14.59 -19.58 3.65
C GLY A 96 -14.89 -20.70 4.64
N SER A 97 -15.34 -21.86 4.14
CA SER A 97 -15.67 -23.02 4.99
C SER A 97 -14.50 -23.51 5.83
N LEU A 98 -13.26 -23.33 5.35
CA LEU A 98 -12.03 -23.67 6.06
C LEU A 98 -11.58 -22.58 7.05
N ALA A 99 -12.08 -21.36 6.89
CA ALA A 99 -11.73 -20.20 7.71
C ALA A 99 -12.97 -19.34 7.98
N PRO A 100 -13.92 -19.85 8.79
CA PRO A 100 -15.23 -19.20 9.00
C PRO A 100 -15.13 -17.87 9.75
N ASN A 101 -14.06 -17.65 10.52
CA ASN A 101 -13.78 -16.38 11.20
C ASN A 101 -12.65 -15.58 10.53
N GLY A 102 -12.30 -15.92 9.28
CA GLY A 102 -11.12 -15.41 8.59
C GLY A 102 -9.82 -16.10 9.00
N THR A 103 -8.87 -16.21 8.06
CA THR A 103 -7.50 -16.65 8.35
C THR A 103 -6.63 -15.46 8.74
N GLY A 104 -5.55 -15.68 9.49
CA GLY A 104 -4.47 -14.70 9.61
C GLY A 104 -3.96 -14.30 8.21
N GLY A 105 -3.89 -13.00 7.93
CA GLY A 105 -3.80 -12.48 6.57
C GLY A 105 -2.76 -13.14 5.65
N LEU A 106 -3.14 -13.34 4.40
CA LEU A 106 -2.30 -13.87 3.33
C LEU A 106 -1.65 -12.73 2.56
N ARG A 107 -0.37 -12.86 2.20
CA ARG A 107 0.26 -11.94 1.25
C ARG A 107 -0.02 -12.38 -0.20
N ALA A 108 -0.99 -11.75 -0.86
CA ALA A 108 -1.42 -12.08 -2.21
C ALA A 108 -0.29 -11.91 -3.25
N THR A 109 0.59 -10.92 -3.07
CA THR A 109 1.70 -10.65 -4.00
C THR A 109 2.84 -11.66 -3.92
N ALA A 110 2.85 -12.51 -2.90
CA ALA A 110 3.77 -13.65 -2.77
C ALA A 110 3.13 -14.98 -3.20
N ALA A 111 1.82 -15.00 -3.47
CA ALA A 111 1.11 -16.19 -3.91
C ALA A 111 1.26 -16.38 -5.43
N ARG A 112 1.43 -17.63 -5.89
CA ARG A 112 1.43 -17.93 -7.32
C ARG A 112 0.07 -17.61 -7.93
N ARG A 113 0.05 -16.95 -9.10
CA ARG A 113 -1.18 -16.56 -9.83
C ARG A 113 -2.18 -17.72 -10.03
N GLU A 114 -1.68 -18.93 -10.25
CA GLU A 114 -2.48 -20.14 -10.42
C GLU A 114 -3.34 -20.44 -9.18
N VAL A 115 -2.75 -20.32 -7.99
CA VAL A 115 -3.41 -20.54 -6.70
C VAL A 115 -4.43 -19.43 -6.42
N TRP A 116 -4.09 -18.18 -6.79
CA TRP A 116 -4.97 -17.03 -6.64
C TRP A 116 -6.27 -17.15 -7.44
N SER A 117 -6.22 -17.67 -8.67
CA SER A 117 -7.42 -17.88 -9.51
C SER A 117 -8.41 -18.91 -8.96
N THR A 118 -7.94 -19.81 -8.09
CA THR A 118 -8.77 -20.83 -7.43
C THR A 118 -9.42 -20.29 -6.14
N ILE A 119 -8.78 -19.31 -5.50
CA ILE A 119 -9.22 -18.74 -4.21
C ILE A 119 -10.10 -17.49 -4.40
N SER A 120 -9.99 -16.79 -5.53
CA SER A 120 -10.75 -15.56 -5.84
C SER A 120 -12.11 -15.79 -6.52
N ARG A 121 -12.55 -17.05 -6.66
CA ARG A 121 -13.94 -17.40 -7.02
C ARG A 121 -14.81 -17.50 -5.77
#